data_AF-A0A4R9ADS9-F1
#
_entry.id   AF-A0A4R9ADS9-F1
#
_cell.length_a   1.000
_cell.length_b   1.000
_cell.length_c   1.000
_cell.angle_alpha   90.00
_cell.angle_beta   90.00
_cell.angle_gamma   90.00
#
_symmetry.space_group_name_H-M   'P 1'
#
loop_
_entity.id
_entity.type
_entity.pdbx_description
1 polymer ?
#
loop_
_entity_poly.entity_id
_entity_poly.type
_entity_poly.pdbx_seq_one_letter_code
_entity_poly.pdbx_strand_id
1 'polypeptide(L)'
;MPIVTSRFLREQNVYTRAELRETFSIADASLNNGIFQPRNHDSVWLFVTFQKTADRVPYTDVLDGDILRFAGQTKGRADSKIIDHVADGNELVLFYRTRKYEYPGAGFRYDGRFEYVDHVPGPPNAFTLRRVR
;
A
#
# COMPACT_ATOMS: atom_id res chain seq x y z
N MET A 1 2.96 21.21 10.21
CA MET A 1 3.43 20.48 9.03
C MET A 1 2.96 19.05 9.19
N PRO A 2 2.28 18.46 8.22
CA PRO A 2 1.91 17.06 8.32
C PRO A 2 3.17 16.19 8.29
N ILE A 3 3.08 15.01 8.90
CA ILE A 3 4.24 14.15 9.17
C ILE A 3 4.16 12.92 8.28
N VAL A 4 5.27 12.56 7.65
CA VAL A 4 5.40 11.30 6.90
C VAL A 4 5.50 10.11 7.85
N THR A 5 4.71 9.07 7.58
CA THR A 5 4.57 7.90 8.47
C THR A 5 5.79 6.97 8.42
N SER A 6 6.51 6.92 7.29
CA SER A 6 7.71 6.11 7.10
C SER A 6 8.79 6.36 8.16
N ARG A 7 8.87 7.58 8.72
CA ARG A 7 9.83 7.94 9.79
C ARG A 7 9.65 7.13 11.07
N PHE A 8 8.48 6.54 11.28
CA PHE A 8 8.16 5.73 12.48
C PHE A 8 8.10 4.23 12.16
N LEU A 9 8.31 3.85 10.91
CA LEU A 9 8.26 2.48 10.44
C LEU A 9 9.68 2.00 10.10
N ARG A 10 9.94 0.70 10.29
CA ARG A 10 11.21 0.08 9.96
C ARG A 10 10.98 -0.95 8.87
N GLU A 11 11.72 -0.85 7.77
CA GLU A 11 11.61 -1.81 6.68
C GLU A 11 11.84 -3.24 7.20
N GLN A 12 11.16 -4.21 6.60
CA GLN A 12 11.16 -5.62 6.99
C GLN A 12 10.47 -5.95 8.33
N ASN A 13 10.08 -4.95 9.14
CA ASN A 13 9.24 -5.21 10.30
C ASN A 13 7.81 -5.53 9.89
N VAL A 14 7.15 -6.38 10.69
CA VAL A 14 5.74 -6.70 10.54
C VAL A 14 4.91 -5.78 11.42
N TYR A 15 3.84 -5.25 10.85
CA TYR A 15 2.86 -4.42 11.53
C TYR A 15 1.45 -4.96 11.28
N THR A 16 0.67 -5.11 12.32
CA THR A 16 -0.76 -5.37 12.25
C THR A 16 -1.53 -4.07 12.09
N ARG A 17 -2.75 -4.15 11.54
CA ARG A 17 -3.63 -2.96 11.50
C ARG A 17 -3.96 -2.44 12.90
N ALA A 18 -3.97 -3.29 13.93
CA ALA A 18 -4.18 -2.87 15.31
C ALA A 18 -3.00 -2.03 15.83
N GLU A 19 -1.77 -2.49 15.64
CA GLU A 19 -0.57 -1.74 16.02
C GLU A 19 -0.45 -0.41 15.26
N LEU A 20 -0.71 -0.42 13.95
CA LEU A 20 -0.73 0.82 13.15
C LEU A 20 -1.82 1.79 13.63
N ARG A 21 -2.98 1.24 14.03
CA ARG A 21 -4.07 2.04 14.58
C ARG A 21 -3.65 2.76 15.86
N GLU A 22 -3.04 2.04 16.78
CA GLU A 22 -2.57 2.58 18.06
C GLU A 22 -1.44 3.58 17.84
N THR A 23 -0.42 3.20 17.06
CA THR A 23 0.79 4.01 16.81
C THR A 23 0.46 5.37 16.20
N PHE A 24 -0.49 5.41 15.25
CA PHE A 24 -0.86 6.64 14.54
C PHE A 24 -2.19 7.23 15.01
N SER A 25 -2.76 6.74 16.13
CA SER A 25 -4.03 7.22 16.71
C SER A 25 -5.18 7.29 15.70
N ILE A 26 -5.34 6.23 14.89
CA ILE A 26 -6.34 6.18 13.83
C ILE A 26 -7.69 5.70 14.39
N ALA A 27 -8.74 6.51 14.24
CA ALA A 27 -10.11 6.07 14.54
C ALA A 27 -10.87 5.54 13.30
N ASP A 28 -10.33 5.77 12.10
CA ASP A 28 -11.01 5.53 10.84
C ASP A 28 -11.05 4.03 10.47
N ALA A 29 -12.25 3.50 10.27
CA ALA A 29 -12.47 2.10 9.90
C ALA A 29 -11.98 1.77 8.47
N SER A 30 -11.81 2.78 7.60
CA SER A 30 -11.29 2.61 6.24
C SER A 30 -9.82 2.15 6.20
N LEU A 31 -9.12 2.13 7.34
CA LEU A 31 -7.84 1.44 7.51
C LEU A 31 -7.90 -0.03 7.07
N ASN A 32 -9.08 -0.66 7.13
CA ASN A 32 -9.27 -2.05 6.70
C ASN A 32 -9.30 -2.22 5.17
N ASN A 33 -9.28 -1.13 4.40
CA ASN A 33 -9.20 -1.17 2.95
C ASN A 33 -7.76 -1.42 2.47
N GLY A 34 -7.61 -1.67 1.16
CA GLY A 34 -6.31 -1.83 0.49
C GLY A 34 -5.54 -0.52 0.32
N ILE A 35 -6.24 0.61 0.18
CA ILE A 35 -5.64 1.95 0.09
C ILE A 35 -6.22 2.79 1.22
N PHE A 36 -5.35 3.40 2.02
CA PHE A 36 -5.73 4.20 3.17
C PHE A 36 -4.85 5.45 3.28
N GLN A 37 -5.40 6.58 3.68
CA GLN A 37 -4.62 7.80 3.95
C GLN A 37 -4.93 8.24 5.38
N PRO A 38 -4.00 8.07 6.34
CA PRO A 38 -4.17 8.61 7.68
C PRO A 38 -4.40 10.13 7.65
N ARG A 39 -5.35 10.61 8.45
CA ARG A 39 -5.57 12.06 8.58
C ARG A 39 -4.35 12.73 9.19
N ASN A 40 -4.07 13.96 8.78
CA ASN A 40 -2.96 14.80 9.27
C ASN A 40 -1.55 14.21 9.03
N HIS A 41 -1.42 13.27 8.11
CA HIS A 41 -0.16 12.67 7.70
C HIS A 41 -0.01 12.78 6.19
N ASP A 42 1.21 13.05 5.75
CA ASP A 42 1.56 13.15 4.33
C ASP A 42 1.92 11.76 3.80
N SER A 43 0.99 10.81 3.89
CA SER A 43 1.25 9.41 3.55
C SER A 43 0.00 8.70 3.07
N VAL A 44 0.15 7.90 2.02
CA VAL A 44 -0.86 6.93 1.55
C VAL A 44 -0.30 5.53 1.78
N TRP A 45 -1.08 4.71 2.46
CA TRP A 45 -0.75 3.34 2.83
C TRP A 45 -1.38 2.36 1.85
N LEU A 46 -0.55 1.50 1.30
CA LEU A 46 -0.94 0.41 0.40
C LEU A 46 -0.83 -0.91 1.15
N PHE A 47 -1.96 -1.56 1.42
CA PHE A 47 -2.01 -2.90 2.00
C PHE A 47 -2.25 -3.93 0.91
N VAL A 48 -1.19 -4.59 0.47
CA VAL A 48 -1.22 -5.56 -0.62
C VAL A 48 -1.11 -6.97 -0.06
N THR A 49 -2.02 -7.85 -0.46
CA THR A 49 -1.92 -9.29 -0.21
C THR A 49 -1.73 -9.96 -1.57
N PHE A 50 -0.57 -10.54 -1.83
CA PHE A 50 -0.32 -11.33 -3.03
C PHE A 50 -1.45 -12.34 -3.23
N GLN A 51 -2.00 -12.39 -4.44
CA GLN A 51 -2.90 -13.47 -4.82
C GLN A 51 -2.23 -14.26 -5.93
N LYS A 52 -1.59 -15.38 -5.58
CA LYS A 52 -1.05 -16.28 -6.61
C LYS A 52 -2.20 -16.80 -7.46
N THR A 53 -2.33 -16.37 -8.70
CA THR A 53 -3.18 -17.07 -9.67
C THR A 53 -2.51 -18.40 -10.00
N ALA A 54 -3.27 -19.50 -9.95
CA ALA A 54 -2.78 -20.82 -10.34
C ALA A 54 -2.50 -20.91 -11.85
N ASP A 55 -3.08 -19.99 -12.62
CA ASP A 55 -2.97 -19.89 -14.07
C ASP A 55 -2.51 -18.50 -14.49
N ARG A 56 -1.67 -18.44 -15.53
CA ARG A 56 -0.93 -17.29 -16.08
C ARG A 56 -1.81 -16.10 -16.51
N VAL A 57 -2.44 -15.41 -15.56
CA VAL A 57 -3.09 -14.11 -15.80
C VAL A 57 -2.03 -13.01 -15.64
N PRO A 58 -1.84 -12.13 -16.64
CA PRO A 58 -0.72 -11.19 -16.67
C PRO A 58 -0.79 -10.05 -15.63
N TYR A 59 -1.92 -9.87 -14.94
CA TYR A 59 -2.09 -8.85 -13.91
C TYR A 59 -2.39 -9.53 -12.57
N THR A 60 -1.31 -9.85 -11.86
CA THR A 60 -1.35 -10.30 -10.47
C THR A 60 -0.54 -9.31 -9.66
N ASP A 61 -1.01 -8.94 -8.46
CA ASP A 61 -0.22 -8.13 -7.52
C ASP A 61 1.14 -8.82 -7.32
N VAL A 62 2.25 -8.26 -7.81
CA VAL A 62 3.59 -8.88 -7.76
C VAL A 62 4.57 -7.82 -7.33
N LEU A 63 5.37 -8.12 -6.30
CA LEU A 63 6.55 -7.34 -5.95
C LEU A 63 7.79 -8.09 -6.48
N ASP A 64 8.43 -7.53 -7.51
CA ASP A 64 9.64 -8.07 -8.12
C ASP A 64 10.79 -7.06 -7.94
N GLY A 65 11.65 -7.35 -6.97
CA GLY A 65 12.70 -6.44 -6.52
C GLY A 65 12.13 -5.08 -6.09
N ASP A 66 12.41 -4.06 -6.89
CA ASP A 66 12.00 -2.68 -6.65
C ASP A 66 10.71 -2.29 -7.38
N ILE A 67 10.07 -3.19 -8.13
CA ILE A 67 8.84 -2.91 -8.88
C ILE A 67 7.65 -3.64 -8.25
N LEU A 68 6.64 -2.87 -7.84
CA LEU A 68 5.33 -3.40 -7.48
C LEU A 68 4.39 -3.23 -8.67
N ARG A 69 3.85 -4.33 -9.16
CA ARG A 69 2.64 -4.33 -9.98
C ARG A 69 1.47 -4.61 -9.05
N PHE A 70 0.44 -3.78 -9.08
CA PHE A 70 -0.74 -4.00 -8.25
C PHE A 70 -2.03 -3.59 -8.99
N ALA A 71 -3.09 -4.35 -8.77
CA ALA A 71 -4.43 -4.02 -9.24
C ALA A 71 -5.08 -3.04 -8.25
N GLY A 72 -5.55 -1.92 -8.78
CA GLY A 72 -6.34 -0.92 -8.06
C GLY A 72 -7.63 -1.47 -7.47
N GLN A 73 -8.40 -0.60 -6.82
CA GLN A 73 -9.69 -1.00 -6.29
C GLN A 73 -10.72 -1.10 -7.42
N THR A 74 -11.52 -2.18 -7.45
CA THR A 74 -12.59 -2.36 -8.45
C THR A 74 -13.70 -1.31 -8.35
N LYS A 75 -13.86 -0.69 -7.18
CA LYS A 75 -14.75 0.46 -6.94
C LYS A 75 -14.12 1.35 -5.88
N GLY A 76 -13.87 2.62 -6.20
CA GLY A 76 -13.37 3.60 -5.23
C GLY A 76 -12.69 4.79 -5.88
N ARG A 77 -12.64 5.92 -5.17
CA ARG A 77 -11.89 7.12 -5.55
C ARG A 77 -10.46 7.12 -4.98
N ALA A 78 -9.94 5.96 -4.61
CA ALA A 78 -8.66 5.86 -3.93
C ALA A 78 -7.47 5.81 -4.92
N ASP A 79 -7.72 5.42 -6.17
CA ASP A 79 -6.73 5.38 -7.25
C ASP A 79 -6.08 6.75 -7.49
N SER A 80 -6.85 7.85 -7.40
CA SER A 80 -6.28 9.20 -7.55
C SER A 80 -5.26 9.52 -6.46
N LYS A 81 -5.41 8.96 -5.25
CA LYS A 81 -4.41 9.14 -4.18
C LYS A 81 -3.06 8.53 -4.50
N ILE A 82 -3.01 7.61 -5.46
CA ILE A 82 -1.77 6.97 -5.92
C ILE A 82 -1.18 7.76 -7.06
N ILE A 83 -2.01 8.17 -8.02
CA ILE A 83 -1.59 8.96 -9.18
C ILE A 83 -1.07 10.34 -8.72
N ASP A 84 -1.85 11.03 -7.89
CA ASP A 84 -1.61 12.43 -7.51
C ASP A 84 -0.71 12.57 -6.27
N HIS A 85 -0.20 11.45 -5.70
CA HIS A 85 0.48 11.46 -4.39
C HIS A 85 1.63 12.48 -4.31
N VAL A 86 2.45 12.61 -5.35
CA VAL A 86 3.56 13.59 -5.40
C VAL A 86 3.01 15.02 -5.42
N ALA A 87 2.00 15.28 -6.24
CA ALA A 87 1.39 16.61 -6.38
C ALA A 87 0.72 17.04 -5.06
N ASP A 88 0.13 16.07 -4.35
CA ASP A 88 -0.50 16.27 -3.04
C ASP A 88 0.51 16.25 -1.87
N GLY A 89 1.81 16.06 -2.14
CA GLY A 89 2.87 16.03 -1.13
C GLY A 89 2.88 14.79 -0.24
N ASN A 90 2.19 13.71 -0.62
CA ASN A 90 2.12 12.45 0.13
C ASN A 90 3.20 11.45 -0.32
N GLU A 91 3.82 10.73 0.61
CA GLU A 91 4.56 9.51 0.28
C GLU A 91 3.60 8.33 0.02
N LEU A 92 4.00 7.35 -0.80
CA LEU A 92 3.35 6.03 -0.80
C LEU A 92 4.19 5.07 0.04
N VAL A 93 3.55 4.36 0.96
CA VAL A 93 4.19 3.33 1.78
C VAL A 93 3.52 1.99 1.58
N LEU A 94 4.32 0.94 1.41
CA LEU A 94 3.84 -0.41 1.12
C LEU A 94 3.87 -1.31 2.35
N PHE A 95 2.71 -1.89 2.65
CA PHE A 95 2.53 -2.99 3.58
C PHE A 95 2.17 -4.25 2.78
N TYR A 96 3.10 -5.20 2.69
CA TYR A 96 3.00 -6.36 1.81
C TYR A 96 2.91 -7.68 2.60
N ARG A 97 2.15 -8.63 2.07
CA ARG A 97 2.16 -10.02 2.52
C ARG A 97 1.76 -10.95 1.37
N THR A 98 2.11 -12.22 1.46
CA THR A 98 1.77 -13.23 0.45
C THR A 98 0.43 -13.92 0.70
N ARG A 99 -0.05 -13.95 1.94
CA ARG A 99 -1.34 -14.55 2.33
C ARG A 99 -1.83 -13.99 3.66
N LYS A 100 -3.12 -14.13 3.95
CA LYS A 100 -3.79 -13.50 5.12
C LYS A 100 -3.10 -13.77 6.46
N TYR A 101 -2.60 -14.98 6.66
CA TYR A 101 -1.97 -15.43 7.90
C TYR A 101 -0.50 -15.77 7.69
N GLU A 102 0.19 -15.07 6.79
CA GLU A 102 1.64 -15.19 6.65
C GLU A 102 2.35 -14.78 7.94
N TYR A 103 1.90 -13.69 8.57
CA TYR A 103 2.46 -13.17 9.81
C TYR A 103 1.46 -13.25 10.97
N PRO A 104 1.96 -13.33 12.23
CA PRO A 104 1.12 -13.25 13.42
C PRO A 104 0.19 -12.03 13.41
N GLY A 105 -1.00 -12.18 14.00
CA GLY A 105 -1.99 -11.09 14.05
C GLY A 105 -2.54 -10.66 12.68
N ALA A 106 -2.35 -11.46 11.62
CA ALA A 106 -2.65 -11.10 10.24
C ALA A 106 -1.94 -9.80 9.80
N GLY A 107 -0.69 -9.62 10.27
CA GLY A 107 0.15 -8.48 9.95
C GLY A 107 0.60 -8.42 8.49
N PHE A 108 1.29 -7.32 8.19
CA PHE A 108 1.91 -7.02 6.90
C PHE A 108 3.34 -6.58 7.16
N ARG A 109 4.26 -7.01 6.31
CA ARG A 109 5.63 -6.50 6.34
C ARG A 109 5.65 -5.10 5.73
N TYR A 110 6.30 -4.15 6.40
CA TYR A 110 6.56 -2.84 5.81
C TYR A 110 7.72 -2.93 4.82
N ASP A 111 7.42 -2.65 3.57
CA ASP A 111 8.34 -2.73 2.44
C ASP A 111 8.80 -1.34 1.99
N GLY A 112 8.78 -0.33 2.84
CA GLY A 112 9.36 0.97 2.50
C GLY A 112 8.47 1.87 1.64
N ARG A 113 9.10 2.86 1.00
CA ARG A 113 8.44 3.89 0.20
C ARG A 113 8.42 3.54 -1.28
N PHE A 114 7.37 3.96 -1.97
CA PHE A 114 7.17 3.75 -3.40
C PHE A 114 6.74 5.05 -4.08
N GLU A 115 6.95 5.09 -5.39
CA GLU A 115 6.48 6.14 -6.29
C GLU A 115 5.65 5.53 -7.41
N TYR A 116 4.59 6.25 -7.79
CA TYR A 116 3.83 5.99 -9.01
C TYR A 116 4.71 6.14 -10.26
N VAL A 117 4.67 5.14 -11.14
CA VAL A 117 5.37 5.16 -12.44
C VAL A 117 4.36 5.31 -13.57
N ASP A 118 3.41 4.38 -13.65
CA ASP A 118 2.37 4.38 -14.68
C ASP A 118 1.18 3.47 -14.28
N HIS A 119 0.10 3.51 -15.05
CA HIS A 119 -0.99 2.53 -14.96
C HIS A 119 -1.62 2.22 -16.32
N VAL A 120 -2.15 1.00 -16.44
CA VAL A 120 -3.07 0.62 -17.51
C VAL A 120 -4.50 0.86 -17.02
N PRO A 121 -5.29 1.73 -17.67
CA PRO A 121 -6.67 1.97 -17.28
C PRO A 121 -7.54 0.72 -17.44
N GLY A 122 -8.43 0.47 -16.48
CA GLY A 122 -9.35 -0.67 -16.54
C GLY A 122 -10.24 -0.81 -15.30
N PRO A 123 -11.16 -1.80 -15.29
CA PRO A 123 -11.87 -2.20 -14.07
C PRO A 123 -11.24 -3.47 -13.46
N PRO A 124 -10.27 -3.38 -12.53
CA PRO A 124 -9.63 -2.17 -11.99
C PRO A 124 -8.40 -1.71 -12.82
N ASN A 125 -7.90 -0.51 -12.51
CA ASN A 125 -6.63 -0.01 -13.08
C ASN A 125 -5.49 -0.92 -12.63
N ALA A 126 -4.53 -1.19 -13.51
CA ALA A 126 -3.32 -1.93 -13.16
C ALA A 126 -2.14 -0.98 -13.05
N PHE A 127 -1.62 -0.80 -11.85
CA PHE A 127 -0.56 0.17 -11.55
C PHE A 127 0.81 -0.49 -11.54
N THR A 128 1.81 0.30 -11.93
CA THR A 128 3.23 0.02 -11.71
C THR A 128 3.79 1.08 -10.77
N LEU A 129 4.30 0.65 -9.62
CA LEU A 129 5.01 1.50 -8.65
C LEU A 129 6.47 1.04 -8.53
N ARG A 130 7.35 1.97 -8.18
CA ARG A 130 8.77 1.68 -7.96
C ARG A 130 9.19 2.08 -6.55
N ARG A 131 9.96 1.22 -5.87
CA ARG A 131 10.54 1.49 -4.57
C ARG A 131 11.52 2.67 -4.67
N VAL A 132 11.45 3.57 -3.70
CA VAL A 132 12.38 4.69 -3.55
C VAL A 132 13.42 4.33 -2.49
N ARG A 133 14.69 4.52 -2.80
CA ARG A 133 15.82 4.32 -1.87
C ARG A 133 16.17 5.62 -1.16
#